data_AF-A0A090T633-F1
#
_entry.id   AF-A0A090T633-F1
#
_cell.length_a   1.000
_cell.length_b   1.000
_cell.length_c   1.000
_cell.angle_alpha   90.00
_cell.angle_beta   90.00
_cell.angle_gamma   90.00
#
_symmetry.space_group_name_H-M   'P 1'
#
loop_
_entity.id
_entity.type
_entity.pdbx_description
1 polymer ?
#
loop_
_entity_poly.entity_id
_entity_poly.type
_entity_poly.pdbx_seq_one_letter_code
_entity_poly.pdbx_strand_id
1 'polypeptide(L)'
;MILSFVFGVSGLAVKVDMSVLFDTIGEENAYAPYAMAMLPVALTSFGYHHSVSSMRAYYGEETKAKYAILGGTVIALSLYFLWLFSIFGNLPRANFGPVIEQGGNVDALLKALGSVIESEQVANAINTFSMAAILSSFIGVGLGVFDFLADFFKFSDDKSGRTKTWLVTFFPPLVLSLLFPFGFVIAIGYAGAAATVWACIIPALLARKTRQVHAGAGGFTAPGGNAMISVVIGFGVLTAIFHVLSMLGMLPNFTG
;
A
#
# COMPACT_ATOMS: atom_id res chain seq x y z
N MET A 1 -15.94 9.10 -4.50
CA MET A 1 -14.49 8.81 -4.57
C MET A 1 -13.85 9.41 -5.82
N ILE A 2 -14.18 8.98 -7.04
CA ILE A 2 -13.48 9.45 -8.26
C ILE A 2 -13.62 10.97 -8.45
N LEU A 3 -14.84 11.52 -8.38
CA LEU A 3 -15.06 12.96 -8.54
C LEU A 3 -14.34 13.78 -7.47
N SER A 4 -14.40 13.35 -6.21
CA SER A 4 -13.72 14.02 -5.10
C SER A 4 -12.20 13.92 -5.19
N PHE A 5 -11.66 12.80 -5.71
CA PHE A 5 -10.24 12.66 -6.03
C PHE A 5 -9.82 13.65 -7.11
N VAL A 6 -10.52 13.63 -8.26
CA VAL A 6 -10.19 14.50 -9.39
C VAL A 6 -10.24 15.96 -8.97
N PHE A 7 -11.31 16.39 -8.30
CA PHE A 7 -11.43 17.78 -7.86
C PHE A 7 -10.40 18.15 -6.79
N GLY A 8 -10.24 17.33 -5.73
CA GLY A 8 -9.32 17.61 -4.64
C GLY A 8 -7.85 17.61 -5.07
N VAL A 9 -7.41 16.54 -5.76
CA VAL A 9 -6.02 16.39 -6.21
C VAL A 9 -5.69 17.38 -7.31
N SER A 10 -6.61 17.68 -8.24
CA SER A 10 -6.34 18.74 -9.24
C SER A 10 -6.21 20.10 -8.58
N GLY A 11 -7.04 20.40 -7.58
CA GLY A 11 -6.96 21.64 -6.80
C GLY A 11 -5.60 21.80 -6.08
N LEU A 12 -5.08 20.71 -5.51
CA LEU A 12 -3.74 20.68 -4.92
C LEU A 12 -2.63 20.77 -5.98
N ALA A 13 -2.75 20.02 -7.07
CA ALA A 13 -1.73 19.93 -8.11
C ALA A 13 -1.47 21.29 -8.78
N VAL A 14 -2.51 22.11 -8.95
CA VAL A 14 -2.37 23.48 -9.49
C VAL A 14 -1.63 24.41 -8.53
N LYS A 15 -1.67 24.14 -7.23
CA LYS A 15 -1.02 24.94 -6.18
C LYS A 15 0.34 24.40 -5.74
N VAL A 16 0.86 23.38 -6.42
CA VAL A 16 2.17 22.81 -6.07
C VAL A 16 3.26 23.86 -6.22
N ASP A 17 3.99 24.07 -5.14
CA ASP A 17 5.20 24.87 -5.10
C ASP A 17 6.41 23.95 -5.30
N MET A 18 7.21 24.22 -6.34
CA MET A 18 8.40 23.42 -6.65
C MET A 18 9.50 23.57 -5.60
N SER A 19 9.58 24.72 -4.92
CA SER A 19 10.54 24.94 -3.84
C SER A 19 10.20 24.09 -2.62
N VAL A 20 8.91 23.93 -2.33
CA VAL A 20 8.42 22.99 -1.32
C VAL A 20 8.62 21.56 -1.80
N LEU A 21 8.23 21.21 -3.03
CA LEU A 21 8.32 19.85 -3.56
C LEU A 21 9.75 19.29 -3.52
N PHE A 22 10.75 20.08 -3.90
CA PHE A 22 12.16 19.67 -3.87
C PHE A 22 12.86 20.00 -2.55
N ASP A 23 12.12 20.56 -1.58
CA ASP A 23 12.60 21.04 -0.29
C ASP A 23 13.82 21.97 -0.37
N THR A 24 13.85 22.89 -1.34
CA THR A 24 14.97 23.84 -1.50
C THR A 24 15.03 24.90 -0.38
N ILE A 25 14.07 24.87 0.54
CA ILE A 25 13.92 25.79 1.66
C ILE A 25 14.47 25.17 2.96
N GLY A 26 14.54 23.84 3.04
CA GLY A 26 14.98 23.12 4.24
C GLY A 26 16.50 23.13 4.45
N GLU A 27 16.91 23.01 5.71
CA GLU A 27 18.34 22.84 6.07
C GLU A 27 18.83 21.42 5.80
N GLU A 28 17.95 20.41 5.92
CA GLU A 28 18.25 19.02 5.63
C GLU A 28 17.99 18.70 4.15
N ASN A 29 18.99 18.20 3.42
CA ASN A 29 18.86 17.88 1.99
C ASN A 29 19.10 16.39 1.69
N ALA A 30 19.27 15.56 2.71
CA ALA A 30 19.68 14.16 2.58
C ALA A 30 18.56 13.19 2.98
N TYR A 31 17.54 13.05 2.12
CA TYR A 31 16.37 12.19 2.41
C TYR A 31 16.51 10.73 2.00
N ALA A 32 17.48 10.40 1.15
CA ALA A 32 17.69 9.05 0.65
C ALA A 32 17.79 7.96 1.75
N PRO A 33 18.40 8.21 2.92
CA PRO A 33 18.46 7.22 3.99
C PRO A 33 17.09 6.81 4.56
N TYR A 34 16.10 7.71 4.53
CA TYR A 34 14.75 7.43 5.03
C TYR A 34 13.93 6.55 4.08
N ALA A 35 14.31 6.49 2.79
CA ALA A 35 13.59 5.71 1.79
C ALA A 35 13.60 4.20 2.08
N MET A 36 14.61 3.69 2.80
CA MET A 36 14.71 2.28 3.15
C MET A 36 13.57 1.81 4.04
N ALA A 37 13.13 2.65 4.99
CA ALA A 37 12.01 2.34 5.89
C ALA A 37 10.66 2.32 5.17
N MET A 38 10.54 2.94 3.99
CA MET A 38 9.31 2.97 3.19
C MET A 38 9.03 1.63 2.48
N LEU A 39 10.05 0.82 2.20
CA LEU A 39 9.91 -0.35 1.31
C LEU A 39 8.82 -1.36 1.72
N PRO A 40 8.64 -1.72 3.00
CA PRO A 40 7.54 -2.62 3.40
C PRO A 40 6.16 -2.01 3.16
N VAL A 41 6.00 -0.70 3.41
CA VAL A 41 4.76 0.02 3.14
C VAL A 41 4.50 0.04 1.64
N ALA A 42 5.52 0.36 0.83
CA ALA A 42 5.41 0.38 -0.62
C ALA A 42 5.04 -1.00 -1.20
N LEU A 43 5.63 -2.09 -0.69
CA LEU A 43 5.25 -3.45 -1.08
C LEU A 43 3.79 -3.75 -0.77
N THR A 44 3.31 -3.33 0.41
CA THR A 44 1.90 -3.52 0.81
C THR A 44 0.94 -2.73 -0.07
N SER A 45 1.31 -1.52 -0.50
CA SER A 45 0.52 -0.69 -1.42
C SER A 45 0.26 -1.38 -2.78
N PHE A 46 1.09 -2.35 -3.17
CA PHE A 46 0.91 -3.17 -4.38
C PHE A 46 0.52 -4.63 -4.06
N GLY A 47 -0.23 -4.83 -2.96
CA GLY A 47 -0.63 -6.15 -2.43
C GLY A 47 -1.68 -6.96 -3.22
N TYR A 48 -1.72 -6.88 -4.55
CA TYR A 48 -2.74 -7.55 -5.40
C TYR A 48 -2.43 -9.02 -5.74
N HIS A 49 -1.32 -9.57 -5.23
CA HIS A 49 -0.78 -10.88 -5.65
C HIS A 49 -1.76 -12.05 -5.43
N HIS A 50 -2.63 -11.96 -4.41
CA HIS A 50 -3.67 -12.96 -4.12
C HIS A 50 -4.77 -13.00 -5.20
N SER A 51 -4.96 -11.92 -5.96
CA SER A 51 -5.96 -11.83 -7.02
C SER A 51 -5.45 -12.33 -8.38
N VAL A 52 -4.16 -12.64 -8.52
CA VAL A 52 -3.54 -12.99 -9.82
C VAL A 52 -4.18 -14.24 -10.44
N SER A 53 -4.45 -15.27 -9.63
CA SER A 53 -5.13 -16.48 -10.09
C SER A 53 -6.57 -16.19 -10.56
N SER A 54 -7.30 -15.37 -9.81
CA SER A 54 -8.65 -14.92 -10.17
C SER A 54 -8.65 -14.11 -11.48
N MET A 55 -7.66 -13.24 -11.69
CA MET A 55 -7.50 -12.49 -12.94
C MET A 55 -7.24 -13.42 -14.12
N ARG A 56 -6.39 -14.43 -13.95
CA ARG A 56 -6.17 -15.46 -14.99
C ARG A 56 -7.45 -16.22 -15.30
N ALA A 57 -8.19 -16.63 -14.27
CA ALA A 57 -9.46 -17.35 -14.45
C ALA A 57 -10.51 -16.48 -15.17
N TYR A 58 -10.64 -15.21 -14.78
CA TYR A 58 -11.58 -14.27 -15.38
C TYR A 58 -11.30 -14.01 -16.88
N TYR A 59 -10.04 -13.78 -17.24
CA TYR A 59 -9.68 -13.52 -18.64
C TYR A 59 -9.51 -14.78 -19.50
N GLY A 60 -9.45 -15.96 -18.88
CA GLY A 60 -9.29 -17.26 -19.55
C GLY A 60 -7.89 -17.54 -20.11
N GLU A 61 -7.01 -16.53 -20.19
CA GLU A 61 -5.65 -16.65 -20.71
C GLU A 61 -4.66 -15.72 -19.99
N GLU A 62 -3.40 -16.14 -19.92
CA GLU A 62 -2.34 -15.47 -19.18
C GLU A 62 -1.93 -14.13 -19.82
N THR A 63 -2.01 -14.03 -21.15
CA THR A 63 -1.62 -12.81 -21.88
C THR A 63 -2.58 -11.66 -21.59
N LYS A 64 -3.89 -11.88 -21.59
CA LYS A 64 -4.85 -10.83 -21.21
C LYS A 64 -4.73 -10.48 -19.73
N ALA A 65 -4.60 -11.49 -18.87
CA ALA A 65 -4.43 -11.27 -17.43
C ALA A 65 -3.19 -10.44 -17.11
N LYS A 66 -2.03 -10.69 -17.75
CA LYS A 66 -0.80 -9.90 -17.52
C LYS A 66 -0.99 -8.43 -17.88
N TYR A 67 -1.69 -8.12 -18.97
CA TYR A 67 -1.93 -6.74 -19.41
C TYR A 67 -2.94 -6.04 -18.51
N ALA A 68 -3.98 -6.75 -18.05
CA ALA A 68 -4.91 -6.21 -17.07
C ALA A 68 -4.22 -5.89 -15.73
N ILE A 69 -3.36 -6.79 -15.24
CA ILE A 69 -2.57 -6.58 -14.02
C ILE A 69 -1.61 -5.40 -14.20
N LEU A 70 -0.88 -5.35 -15.32
CA LEU A 70 0.05 -4.25 -15.60
C LEU A 70 -0.69 -2.91 -15.72
N GLY A 71 -1.81 -2.88 -16.44
CA GLY A 71 -2.66 -1.70 -16.57
C GLY A 71 -3.18 -1.20 -15.21
N GLY A 72 -3.71 -2.11 -14.38
CA GLY A 72 -4.13 -1.78 -13.02
C GLY A 72 -3.00 -1.26 -12.15
N THR A 73 -1.81 -1.86 -12.26
CA THR A 73 -0.60 -1.44 -11.53
C THR A 73 -0.15 -0.03 -11.96
N VAL A 74 -0.15 0.28 -13.27
CA VAL A 74 0.19 1.60 -13.80
C VAL A 74 -0.83 2.66 -13.36
N ILE A 75 -2.13 2.31 -13.32
CA ILE A 75 -3.17 3.20 -12.81
C ILE A 75 -2.91 3.50 -11.33
N ALA A 76 -2.70 2.47 -10.50
CA ALA A 76 -2.42 2.64 -9.07
C ALA A 76 -1.15 3.50 -8.83
N LEU A 77 -0.06 3.20 -9.55
CA LEU A 77 1.18 3.96 -9.47
C LEU A 77 0.97 5.44 -9.85
N SER A 78 0.22 5.72 -10.91
CA SER A 78 -0.09 7.09 -11.33
C SER A 78 -0.88 7.84 -10.25
N LEU A 79 -1.85 7.19 -9.61
CA LEU A 79 -2.63 7.79 -8.53
C LEU A 79 -1.78 8.05 -7.30
N TYR A 80 -0.89 7.12 -6.92
CA TYR A 80 0.07 7.34 -5.84
C TYR A 80 1.04 8.47 -6.15
N PHE A 81 1.55 8.54 -7.37
CA PHE A 81 2.42 9.62 -7.79
C PHE A 81 1.72 10.98 -7.69
N LEU A 82 0.51 11.11 -8.22
CA LEU A 82 -0.28 12.34 -8.14
C LEU A 82 -0.56 12.73 -6.68
N TRP A 83 -0.92 11.75 -5.84
CA TRP A 83 -1.12 11.99 -4.41
C TRP A 83 0.15 12.51 -3.75
N LEU A 84 1.28 11.82 -3.91
CA LEU A 84 2.55 12.23 -3.31
C LEU A 84 3.00 13.59 -3.83
N PHE A 85 2.92 13.83 -5.13
CA PHE A 85 3.24 15.12 -5.76
C PHE A 85 2.39 16.25 -5.17
N SER A 86 1.09 16.05 -5.04
CA SER A 86 0.19 17.04 -4.44
C SER A 86 0.48 17.29 -2.96
N ILE A 87 0.73 16.26 -2.16
CA ILE A 87 1.01 16.41 -0.73
C ILE A 87 2.38 17.08 -0.51
N PHE A 88 3.46 16.53 -1.07
CA PHE A 88 4.81 17.05 -0.88
C PHE A 88 5.05 18.39 -1.58
N GLY A 89 4.23 18.74 -2.57
CA GLY A 89 4.29 20.04 -3.23
C GLY A 89 3.52 21.15 -2.52
N ASN A 90 2.66 20.81 -1.54
CA ASN A 90 1.88 21.80 -0.78
C ASN A 90 2.25 21.84 0.71
N LEU A 91 2.78 20.75 1.28
CA LEU A 91 3.13 20.66 2.70
C LEU A 91 4.66 20.65 2.89
N PRO A 92 5.25 21.69 3.51
CA PRO A 92 6.67 21.73 3.88
C PRO A 92 7.07 20.59 4.84
N ARG A 93 8.34 20.16 4.79
CA ARG A 93 8.86 19.01 5.58
C ARG A 93 8.70 19.22 7.09
N ALA A 94 9.02 20.43 7.56
CA ALA A 94 8.85 20.84 8.95
C ALA A 94 7.40 20.72 9.46
N ASN A 95 6.40 20.77 8.56
CA ASN A 95 4.99 20.68 8.94
C ASN A 95 4.48 19.22 9.02
N PHE A 96 5.33 18.22 8.77
CA PHE A 96 4.97 16.81 8.96
C PHE A 96 5.09 16.34 10.43
N GLY A 97 5.72 17.11 11.32
CA GLY A 97 5.89 16.76 12.74
C GLY A 97 4.61 16.23 13.41
N PRO A 98 3.48 16.97 13.37
CA PRO A 98 2.21 16.51 13.96
C PRO A 98 1.66 15.20 13.35
N VAL A 99 1.98 14.93 12.08
CA VAL A 99 1.57 13.70 11.39
C VAL A 99 2.43 12.53 11.85
N ILE A 100 3.74 12.75 12.00
CA ILE A 100 4.72 11.76 12.47
C ILE A 100 4.44 11.40 13.93
N GLU A 101 4.17 12.38 14.79
CA GLU A 101 3.80 12.18 16.20
C GLU A 101 2.57 11.28 16.37
N GLN A 102 1.64 11.34 15.42
CA GLN A 102 0.44 10.49 15.39
C GLN A 102 0.63 9.22 14.54
N GLY A 103 1.87 8.79 14.32
CA GLY A 103 2.18 7.53 13.65
C GLY A 103 1.74 7.50 12.18
N GLY A 104 1.80 8.64 11.48
CA GLY A 104 1.39 8.75 10.07
C GLY A 104 -0.12 8.78 9.87
N ASN A 105 -0.87 9.26 10.87
CA ASN A 105 -2.34 9.29 10.82
C ASN A 105 -2.85 10.15 9.65
N VAL A 106 -3.79 9.59 8.87
CA VAL A 106 -4.36 10.27 7.69
C VAL A 106 -5.15 11.52 8.09
N ASP A 107 -5.90 11.49 9.18
CA ASP A 107 -6.63 12.67 9.68
C ASP A 107 -5.67 13.79 10.10
N ALA A 108 -4.56 13.45 10.76
CA ALA A 108 -3.50 14.42 11.07
C ALA A 108 -2.90 15.03 9.80
N LEU A 109 -2.62 14.20 8.77
CA LEU A 109 -2.14 14.67 7.47
C LEU A 109 -3.14 15.62 6.81
N LEU A 110 -4.43 15.29 6.82
CA LEU A 110 -5.47 16.12 6.23
C LEU A 110 -5.66 17.44 6.97
N LYS A 111 -5.50 17.46 8.30
CA LYS A 111 -5.51 18.71 9.09
C LYS A 111 -4.29 19.57 8.78
N ALA A 112 -3.10 18.98 8.73
CA ALA A 112 -1.88 19.69 8.37
C ALA A 112 -1.98 20.29 6.97
N LEU A 113 -2.48 19.50 6.01
CA LEU A 113 -2.73 19.98 4.64
C LEU A 113 -3.82 21.07 4.59
N GLY A 114 -4.90 20.92 5.36
CA GLY A 114 -5.95 21.94 5.47
C GLY A 114 -5.45 23.27 5.99
N SER A 115 -4.38 23.29 6.81
CA SER A 115 -3.77 24.53 7.31
C SER A 115 -3.00 25.32 6.25
N VAL A 116 -2.59 24.66 5.15
CA VAL A 116 -1.84 25.27 4.04
C VAL A 116 -2.69 25.45 2.78
N ILE A 117 -3.87 24.83 2.71
CA ILE A 117 -4.84 25.03 1.62
C ILE A 117 -5.72 26.23 1.92
N GLU A 118 -5.66 27.25 1.07
CA GLU A 118 -6.52 28.44 1.21
C GLU A 118 -8.01 28.20 0.86
N SER A 119 -8.31 27.16 0.06
CA SER A 119 -9.68 26.86 -0.40
C SER A 119 -10.36 25.78 0.44
N GLU A 120 -11.40 26.16 1.17
CA GLU A 120 -12.23 25.25 1.96
C GLU A 120 -12.87 24.15 1.09
N GLN A 121 -13.25 24.46 -0.16
CA GLN A 121 -13.82 23.49 -1.08
C GLN A 121 -12.82 22.40 -1.47
N VAL A 122 -11.54 22.78 -1.70
CA VAL A 122 -10.47 21.82 -2.01
C VAL A 122 -10.19 20.95 -0.78
N ALA A 123 -10.09 21.54 0.41
CA ALA A 123 -9.90 20.81 1.66
C ALA A 123 -11.02 19.79 1.92
N ASN A 124 -12.29 20.20 1.78
CA ASN A 124 -13.44 19.33 1.94
C ASN A 124 -13.48 18.20 0.90
N ALA A 125 -13.08 18.46 -0.34
CA ALA A 125 -13.02 17.45 -1.38
C ALA A 125 -11.95 16.38 -1.11
N ILE A 126 -10.76 16.78 -0.62
CA ILE A 126 -9.69 15.85 -0.25
C ILE A 126 -10.11 15.01 0.96
N ASN A 127 -10.76 15.62 1.95
CA ASN A 127 -11.28 14.90 3.12
C ASN A 127 -12.33 13.86 2.69
N THR A 128 -13.30 14.28 1.87
CA THR A 128 -14.34 13.39 1.30
C THR A 128 -13.73 12.25 0.48
N PHE A 129 -12.71 12.55 -0.34
CA PHE A 129 -11.98 11.53 -1.08
C PHE A 129 -11.32 10.51 -0.14
N SER A 130 -10.59 10.99 0.87
CA SER A 130 -9.85 10.14 1.80
C SER A 130 -10.79 9.23 2.59
N MET A 131 -11.90 9.77 3.11
CA MET A 131 -12.93 8.97 3.79
C MET A 131 -13.55 7.92 2.87
N ALA A 132 -13.89 8.29 1.63
CA ALA A 132 -14.45 7.35 0.66
C ALA A 132 -13.45 6.26 0.25
N ALA A 133 -12.17 6.60 0.10
CA ALA A 133 -11.09 5.66 -0.21
C ALA A 133 -10.89 4.65 0.92
N ILE A 134 -10.82 5.12 2.18
CA ILE A 134 -10.70 4.25 3.36
C ILE A 134 -11.92 3.32 3.46
N LEU A 135 -13.13 3.87 3.35
CA LEU A 135 -14.36 3.08 3.47
C LEU A 135 -14.48 2.01 2.39
N SER A 136 -14.24 2.37 1.13
CA SER A 136 -14.30 1.42 0.01
C SER A 136 -13.23 0.33 0.11
N SER A 137 -12.01 0.68 0.53
CA SER A 137 -10.95 -0.29 0.78
C SER A 137 -11.31 -1.24 1.94
N PHE A 138 -11.85 -0.69 3.03
CA PHE A 138 -12.30 -1.47 4.19
C PHE A 138 -13.39 -2.49 3.81
N ILE A 139 -14.38 -2.09 3.01
CA ILE A 139 -15.42 -3.01 2.53
C ILE A 139 -14.82 -4.10 1.65
N GLY A 140 -13.99 -3.74 0.67
CA GLY A 140 -13.41 -4.71 -0.26
C GLY A 140 -12.51 -5.75 0.43
N VAL A 141 -11.54 -5.28 1.22
CA VAL A 141 -10.61 -6.16 1.93
C VAL A 141 -11.32 -6.90 3.07
N GLY A 142 -12.20 -6.21 3.81
CA GLY A 142 -12.94 -6.79 4.92
C GLY A 142 -13.83 -7.95 4.49
N LEU A 143 -14.52 -7.83 3.36
CA LEU A 143 -15.30 -8.94 2.79
C LEU A 143 -14.40 -10.10 2.35
N GLY A 144 -13.24 -9.84 1.72
CA GLY A 144 -12.29 -10.89 1.35
C GLY A 144 -11.75 -11.66 2.55
N VAL A 145 -11.43 -10.96 3.64
CA VAL A 145 -11.00 -11.59 4.90
C VAL A 145 -12.15 -12.33 5.58
N PHE A 146 -13.38 -11.80 5.50
CA PHE A 146 -14.58 -12.47 6.01
C PHE A 146 -14.77 -13.83 5.34
N ASP A 147 -14.79 -13.87 4.01
CA ASP A 147 -14.99 -15.11 3.26
C ASP A 147 -13.83 -16.10 3.51
N PHE A 148 -12.58 -15.61 3.50
CA PHE A 148 -11.42 -16.44 3.81
C PHE A 148 -11.50 -17.10 5.20
N LEU A 149 -11.86 -16.33 6.24
CA LEU A 149 -11.95 -16.86 7.60
C LEU A 149 -13.17 -17.79 7.78
N ALA A 150 -14.28 -17.53 7.09
CA ALA A 150 -15.42 -18.44 7.07
C ALA A 150 -15.01 -19.82 6.54
N ASP A 151 -14.30 -19.84 5.41
CA ASP A 151 -13.79 -21.07 4.80
C ASP A 151 -12.72 -21.75 5.67
N PHE A 152 -11.78 -20.98 6.22
CA PHE A 152 -10.68 -21.48 7.04
C PHE A 152 -11.18 -22.19 8.31
N PHE A 153 -12.13 -21.56 9.03
CA PHE A 153 -12.73 -22.15 10.22
C PHE A 153 -13.91 -23.07 9.93
N LYS A 154 -14.32 -23.19 8.66
CA LYS A 154 -15.47 -23.98 8.20
C LYS A 154 -16.76 -23.58 8.92
N PHE A 155 -16.97 -22.28 9.10
CA PHE A 155 -18.21 -21.76 9.68
C PHE A 155 -19.38 -21.93 8.70
N SER A 156 -20.57 -22.22 9.22
CA SER A 156 -21.78 -22.38 8.42
C SER A 156 -22.29 -21.03 7.87
N ASP A 157 -23.00 -21.05 6.74
CA ASP A 157 -23.67 -19.86 6.19
C ASP A 157 -25.05 -19.60 6.83
N ASP A 158 -25.17 -19.86 8.14
CA ASP A 158 -26.35 -19.50 8.93
C ASP A 158 -26.06 -18.24 9.78
N LYS A 159 -27.08 -17.72 10.47
CA LYS A 159 -26.92 -16.53 11.33
C LYS A 159 -25.80 -16.69 12.36
N SER A 160 -25.68 -17.86 12.99
CA SER A 160 -24.67 -18.12 14.01
C SER A 160 -23.26 -18.16 13.41
N GLY A 161 -23.09 -18.90 12.31
CA GLY A 161 -21.82 -19.00 11.61
C GLY A 161 -21.35 -17.65 11.07
N ARG A 162 -22.24 -16.87 10.44
CA ARG A 162 -21.92 -15.51 9.98
C ARG A 162 -21.56 -14.55 11.11
N THR A 163 -22.22 -14.64 12.28
CA THR A 163 -21.81 -13.86 13.46
C THR A 163 -20.43 -14.26 13.95
N LYS A 164 -20.10 -15.56 13.96
CA LYS A 164 -18.73 -16.03 14.32
C LYS A 164 -17.69 -15.49 13.34
N THR A 165 -17.95 -15.57 12.04
CA THR A 165 -17.07 -15.00 11.02
C THR A 165 -16.88 -13.51 11.24
N TRP A 166 -17.97 -12.76 11.43
CA TRP A 166 -17.91 -11.32 11.69
C TRP A 166 -17.03 -10.99 12.92
N LEU A 167 -17.20 -11.74 14.00
CA LEU A 167 -16.40 -11.57 15.21
C LEU A 167 -14.91 -11.80 14.92
N VAL A 168 -14.53 -12.91 14.30
CA VAL A 168 -13.09 -13.19 14.04
C VAL A 168 -12.49 -12.24 13.01
N THR A 169 -13.28 -11.72 12.06
CA THR A 169 -12.82 -10.79 11.04
C THR A 169 -12.63 -9.37 11.57
N PHE A 170 -13.60 -8.84 12.32
CA PHE A 170 -13.63 -7.42 12.66
C PHE A 170 -13.29 -7.11 14.11
N PHE A 171 -13.50 -8.06 15.04
CA PHE A 171 -13.25 -7.80 16.46
C PHE A 171 -11.75 -7.66 16.78
N PRO A 172 -10.83 -8.52 16.29
CA PRO A 172 -9.39 -8.33 16.52
C PRO A 172 -8.86 -6.97 16.02
N PRO A 173 -9.08 -6.55 14.75
CA PRO A 173 -8.58 -5.25 14.30
C PRO A 173 -9.26 -4.08 15.03
N LEU A 174 -10.52 -4.20 15.47
CA LEU A 174 -11.18 -3.19 16.30
C LEU A 174 -10.53 -3.06 17.68
N VAL A 175 -10.25 -4.17 18.36
CA VAL A 175 -9.57 -4.14 19.67
C VAL A 175 -8.18 -3.52 19.51
N LEU A 176 -7.43 -3.90 18.48
CA LEU A 176 -6.11 -3.34 18.21
C LEU A 176 -6.17 -1.85 17.88
N SER A 177 -7.17 -1.36 17.15
CA SER A 177 -7.30 0.06 16.84
C SER A 177 -7.67 0.91 18.07
N LEU A 178 -8.40 0.34 19.03
CA LEU A 178 -8.71 1.00 20.31
C LEU A 178 -7.50 1.04 21.26
N LEU A 179 -6.73 -0.05 21.31
CA LEU A 179 -5.53 -0.14 22.17
C LEU A 179 -4.33 0.62 21.59
N PHE A 180 -4.21 0.68 20.26
CA PHE A 180 -3.08 1.28 19.53
C PHE A 180 -3.57 2.22 18.41
N PRO A 181 -4.17 3.38 18.75
CA PRO A 181 -4.82 4.28 17.78
C PRO A 181 -3.87 4.87 16.72
N PHE A 182 -2.56 4.91 17.00
CA PHE A 182 -1.51 5.35 16.07
C PHE A 182 -0.68 4.19 15.50
N GLY A 183 -1.14 2.95 15.68
CA GLY A 183 -0.42 1.74 15.27
C GLY A 183 -0.54 1.38 13.78
N PHE A 184 -1.21 2.20 12.95
CA PHE A 184 -1.48 1.85 11.55
C PHE A 184 -0.21 1.64 10.71
N VAL A 185 0.72 2.60 10.74
CA VAL A 185 1.97 2.51 9.96
C VAL A 185 2.83 1.32 10.42
N ILE A 186 2.82 1.02 11.71
CA ILE A 186 3.50 -0.16 12.26
C ILE A 186 2.84 -1.44 11.72
N ALA A 187 1.51 -1.55 11.81
CA ALA A 187 0.76 -2.73 11.36
C ALA A 187 0.92 -2.98 9.85
N ILE A 188 0.83 -1.94 9.01
CA ILE A 188 1.03 -2.08 7.56
C ILE A 188 2.49 -2.41 7.23
N GLY A 189 3.45 -1.93 8.03
CA GLY A 189 4.86 -2.32 7.91
C GLY A 189 5.05 -3.83 8.13
N TYR A 190 4.46 -4.39 9.20
CA TYR A 190 4.48 -5.84 9.46
C TYR A 190 3.80 -6.64 8.35
N ALA A 191 2.65 -6.16 7.84
CA ALA A 191 1.97 -6.78 6.71
C ALA A 191 2.88 -6.82 5.46
N GLY A 192 3.61 -5.74 5.19
CA GLY A 192 4.60 -5.67 4.11
C GLY A 192 5.76 -6.61 4.30
N ALA A 193 6.28 -6.72 5.52
CA ALA A 193 7.33 -7.67 5.84
C ALA A 193 6.87 -9.12 5.60
N ALA A 194 5.67 -9.48 6.04
CA ALA A 194 5.07 -10.78 5.73
C ALA A 194 4.86 -10.96 4.21
N ALA A 195 4.51 -9.89 3.49
CA ALA A 195 4.37 -9.89 2.04
C ALA A 195 5.65 -10.22 1.28
N THR A 196 6.83 -9.94 1.84
CA THR A 196 8.09 -10.35 1.20
C THR A 196 8.15 -11.86 0.93
N VAL A 197 7.59 -12.67 1.83
CA VAL A 197 7.58 -14.12 1.70
C VAL A 197 6.61 -14.54 0.61
N TRP A 198 5.33 -14.17 0.75
CA TRP A 198 4.28 -14.71 -0.11
C TRP A 198 4.14 -14.01 -1.46
N ALA A 199 4.54 -12.74 -1.58
CA ALA A 199 4.44 -11.95 -2.81
C ALA A 199 5.75 -11.94 -3.62
N CYS A 200 6.92 -11.94 -2.95
CA CYS A 200 8.21 -11.87 -3.65
C CYS A 200 8.90 -13.25 -3.72
N ILE A 201 9.20 -13.86 -2.57
CA ILE A 201 10.08 -15.03 -2.51
C ILE A 201 9.39 -16.27 -3.08
N ILE A 202 8.19 -16.63 -2.57
CA ILE A 202 7.49 -17.85 -2.98
C ILE A 202 7.13 -17.84 -4.47
N PRO A 203 6.51 -16.79 -5.04
CA PRO A 203 6.16 -16.78 -6.46
C PRO A 203 7.38 -16.86 -7.38
N ALA A 204 8.50 -16.23 -7.00
CA ALA A 204 9.74 -16.27 -7.76
C ALA A 204 10.39 -17.66 -7.73
N LEU A 205 10.37 -18.35 -6.58
CA LEU A 205 10.83 -19.74 -6.46
C LEU A 205 9.94 -20.71 -7.25
N LEU A 206 8.61 -20.53 -7.20
CA LEU A 206 7.67 -21.30 -8.01
C LEU A 206 7.94 -21.10 -9.50
N ALA A 207 8.11 -19.86 -9.96
CA ALA A 207 8.46 -19.56 -11.34
C ALA A 207 9.78 -20.24 -11.77
N ARG A 208 10.80 -20.23 -10.89
CA ARG A 208 12.06 -20.95 -11.13
C ARG A 208 11.83 -22.46 -11.28
N LYS A 209 11.09 -23.06 -10.36
CA LYS A 209 10.84 -24.50 -10.35
C LYS A 209 10.02 -24.93 -11.56
N THR A 210 8.97 -24.18 -11.92
CA THR A 210 8.14 -24.45 -13.11
C THR A 210 8.98 -24.43 -14.38
N ARG A 211 9.90 -23.47 -14.54
CA ARG A 211 10.82 -23.40 -15.70
C ARG A 211 11.78 -24.59 -15.77
N GLN A 212 12.19 -25.15 -14.63
CA GLN A 212 13.07 -26.32 -14.59
C GLN A 212 12.33 -27.62 -14.88
N VAL A 213 11.13 -27.80 -14.31
CA VAL A 213 10.33 -29.02 -14.46
C VAL A 213 9.74 -29.12 -15.85
N HIS A 214 9.29 -28.00 -16.41
CA HIS A 214 8.65 -27.93 -17.73
C HIS A 214 9.58 -27.29 -18.77
N ALA A 215 10.89 -27.55 -18.66
CA ALA A 215 11.86 -27.05 -19.62
C ALA A 215 11.50 -27.52 -21.04
N GLY A 216 11.29 -26.58 -21.96
CA GLY A 216 10.90 -26.86 -23.34
C GLY A 216 9.40 -27.11 -23.57
N ALA A 217 8.56 -27.09 -22.52
CA ALA A 217 7.12 -27.05 -22.70
C ALA A 217 6.69 -25.66 -23.23
N GLY A 218 5.88 -25.64 -24.29
CA GLY A 218 5.27 -24.41 -24.78
C GLY A 218 4.29 -23.82 -23.74
N GLY A 219 4.18 -22.49 -23.68
CA GLY A 219 3.26 -21.82 -22.77
C GLY A 219 3.72 -20.43 -22.34
N PHE A 220 2.92 -19.77 -21.50
CA PHE A 220 3.26 -18.46 -20.96
C PHE A 220 4.49 -18.53 -20.06
N THR A 221 5.47 -17.66 -20.34
CA THR A 221 6.64 -17.47 -19.48
C THR A 221 6.75 -15.99 -19.14
N ALA A 222 6.82 -15.67 -17.85
CA ALA A 222 7.06 -14.31 -17.39
C ALA A 222 8.41 -13.78 -17.95
N PRO A 223 8.48 -12.51 -18.40
CA PRO A 223 9.67 -11.95 -19.01
C PRO A 223 10.86 -11.83 -18.04
N GLY A 224 12.05 -11.56 -18.57
CA GLY A 224 13.26 -11.24 -17.79
C GLY A 224 14.07 -12.44 -17.27
N GLY A 225 13.67 -13.66 -17.62
CA GLY A 225 14.47 -14.86 -17.38
C GLY A 225 14.86 -15.06 -15.90
N ASN A 226 16.01 -15.69 -15.66
CA ASN A 226 16.49 -15.97 -14.29
C ASN A 226 16.95 -14.71 -13.56
N ALA A 227 17.37 -13.67 -14.28
CA ALA A 227 17.76 -12.39 -13.69
C ALA A 227 16.57 -11.75 -12.93
N MET A 228 15.38 -11.73 -13.55
CA MET A 228 14.16 -11.22 -12.91
C MET A 228 13.83 -11.98 -11.62
N ILE A 229 13.99 -13.31 -11.61
CA ILE A 229 13.77 -14.12 -10.40
C ILE A 229 14.72 -13.69 -9.28
N SER A 230 16.01 -13.56 -9.57
CA SER A 230 17.00 -13.14 -8.58
C SER A 230 16.72 -11.73 -8.06
N VAL A 231 16.31 -10.80 -8.92
CA VAL A 231 15.96 -9.43 -8.54
C VAL A 231 14.75 -9.39 -7.62
N VAL A 232 13.67 -10.13 -7.93
CA VAL A 232 12.46 -10.18 -7.10
C VAL A 232 12.75 -10.80 -5.72
N ILE A 233 13.54 -11.89 -5.67
CA ILE A 233 13.96 -12.49 -4.41
C ILE A 233 14.82 -11.51 -3.61
N GLY A 234 15.81 -10.88 -4.26
CA GLY A 234 16.68 -9.88 -3.64
C GLY A 234 15.90 -8.71 -3.06
N PHE A 235 14.91 -8.19 -3.81
CA PHE A 235 14.01 -7.15 -3.34
C PHE A 235 13.21 -7.57 -2.10
N GLY A 236 12.66 -8.79 -2.09
CA GLY A 236 11.95 -9.33 -0.93
C GLY A 236 12.85 -9.46 0.31
N VAL A 237 14.05 -10.01 0.14
CA VAL A 237 15.04 -10.15 1.22
C VAL A 237 15.47 -8.79 1.76
N LEU A 238 15.80 -7.83 0.89
CA LEU A 238 16.18 -6.47 1.30
C LEU A 238 15.05 -5.78 2.06
N THR A 239 13.80 -5.89 1.57
CA THR A 239 12.63 -5.32 2.24
C THR A 239 12.45 -5.90 3.65
N ALA A 240 12.64 -7.21 3.82
CA ALA A 240 12.57 -7.86 5.13
C ALA A 240 13.70 -7.39 6.06
N ILE A 241 14.94 -7.29 5.55
CA ILE A 241 16.08 -6.78 6.32
C ILE A 241 15.83 -5.34 6.77
N PHE A 242 15.39 -4.46 5.87
CA PHE A 242 15.13 -3.06 6.22
C PHE A 242 13.98 -2.91 7.21
N HIS A 243 12.95 -3.76 7.12
CA HIS A 243 11.90 -3.78 8.14
C HIS A 243 12.46 -4.16 9.51
N VAL A 244 13.30 -5.19 9.59
CA VAL A 244 13.94 -5.60 10.86
C VAL A 244 14.86 -4.50 11.39
N LEU A 245 15.69 -3.89 10.54
CA LEU A 245 16.56 -2.78 10.95
C LEU A 245 15.75 -1.57 11.43
N SER A 246 14.62 -1.27 10.80
CA SER A 246 13.70 -0.22 11.26
C SER A 246 13.13 -0.53 12.64
N MET A 247 12.67 -1.77 12.87
CA MET A 247 12.17 -2.20 14.19
C MET A 247 13.24 -2.16 15.29
N LEU A 248 14.51 -2.41 14.94
CA LEU A 248 15.65 -2.32 15.85
C LEU A 248 16.11 -0.87 16.09
N GLY A 249 15.51 0.14 15.44
CA GLY A 249 15.93 1.53 15.52
C GLY A 249 17.29 1.80 14.87
N MET A 250 17.73 0.92 13.97
CA MET A 250 19.03 1.00 13.28
C MET A 250 18.96 1.77 11.95
N LEU A 251 17.76 2.06 11.45
CA LEU A 251 17.57 2.93 10.30
C LEU A 251 17.29 4.37 10.76
N PRO A 252 17.73 5.38 10.00
CA PRO A 252 17.37 6.77 10.26
C PRO A 252 15.85 6.95 10.26
N ASN A 253 15.35 7.68 11.24
CA ASN A 253 13.95 8.08 11.33
C ASN A 253 13.86 9.60 11.19
N PHE A 254 13.05 10.06 10.23
CA PHE A 254 12.79 11.49 10.07
C PHE A 254 11.80 11.95 11.15
N THR A 255 12.13 13.01 11.87
CA THR A 255 11.34 13.50 13.01
C THR A 255 10.57 14.79 12.73
N GLY A 256 10.74 15.38 11.54
CA GLY A 256 10.21 16.71 11.21
C GLY A 256 11.30 17.75 11.17
#